data_AF-A0A4Q7URI8-F1
#
_entry.id   AF-A0A4Q7URI8-F1
#
_cell.length_a   1.000
_cell.length_b   1.000
_cell.length_c   1.000
_cell.angle_alpha   90.00
_cell.angle_beta   90.00
_cell.angle_gamma   90.00
#
_symmetry.space_group_name_H-M   'P 1'
#
loop_
_entity.id
_entity.type
_entity.pdbx_description
1 polymer ?
#
loop_
_entity_poly.entity_id
_entity_poly.type
_entity_poly.pdbx_seq_one_letter_code
_entity_poly.pdbx_strand_id
1 'polypeptide(L)'
;MVDDDSARPAGPQRIRLRRKKGWRKPDGAVLVTRPGPWGNPFDVREMGREPAITEHRRWLFEQPDLVERVRDELAGHDLCCWCDPDQLCHADTLIEVANSRPGSLPEERAGEKA
;
A
#
# COMPACT_ATOMS: atom_id res chain seq x y z
N MET A 1 13.83 17.91 -26.48
CA MET A 1 12.93 17.62 -25.34
C MET A 1 12.55 16.17 -25.51
N VAL A 2 13.22 15.27 -24.79
CA VAL A 2 12.86 13.86 -24.86
C VAL A 2 11.97 13.58 -23.66
N ASP A 3 10.70 13.37 -23.94
CA ASP A 3 9.74 12.78 -23.03
C ASP A 3 10.26 11.38 -22.65
N ASP A 4 10.83 11.26 -21.45
CA ASP A 4 11.26 10.00 -20.83
C ASP A 4 10.03 9.27 -20.25
N ASP A 5 9.03 9.06 -21.11
CA ASP A 5 7.86 8.20 -20.87
C ASP A 5 8.13 6.86 -21.56
N SER A 6 9.03 6.07 -21.00
CA SER A 6 9.25 4.70 -21.45
C SER A 6 9.38 3.78 -20.25
N ALA A 7 8.29 3.02 -20.06
CA ALA A 7 8.13 1.91 -19.13
C ALA A 7 7.90 2.25 -17.65
N ARG A 8 6.91 3.12 -17.35
CA ARG A 8 6.18 2.95 -16.09
C ARG A 8 5.47 1.58 -16.15
N PRO A 9 5.73 0.63 -15.23
CA PRO A 9 4.98 -0.62 -15.18
C PRO A 9 3.48 -0.32 -15.09
N ALA A 10 2.65 -1.16 -15.73
CA ALA A 10 1.23 -0.90 -15.99
C ALA A 10 0.31 -0.96 -14.75
N GLY A 11 0.79 -0.53 -13.58
CA GLY A 11 0.05 -0.48 -12.34
C GLY A 11 0.77 0.34 -11.26
N PRO A 12 0.06 0.72 -10.19
CA PRO A 12 0.60 1.55 -9.12
C PRO A 12 1.83 0.92 -8.47
N GLN A 13 2.84 1.74 -8.23
CA GLN A 13 4.14 1.30 -7.72
C GLN A 13 4.41 1.78 -6.32
N ARG A 14 5.16 0.96 -5.57
CA ARG A 14 5.78 1.41 -4.34
C ARG A 14 7.03 2.22 -4.67
N ILE A 15 7.08 3.44 -4.15
CA ILE A 15 8.20 4.36 -4.34
C ILE A 15 8.89 4.60 -3.01
N ARG A 16 10.21 4.38 -2.99
CA ARG A 16 11.02 4.75 -1.83
C ARG A 16 11.25 6.26 -1.81
N LEU A 17 10.83 6.91 -0.72
CA LEU A 17 11.14 8.30 -0.42
C LEU A 17 12.64 8.53 -0.27
N ARG A 18 13.12 9.65 -0.82
CA ARG A 18 14.54 10.04 -0.76
C ARG A 18 14.67 11.47 -0.28
N ARG A 19 15.58 11.71 0.68
CA ARG A 19 15.95 13.07 1.14
C ARG A 19 17.06 13.71 0.30
N LYS A 20 17.26 13.26 -0.94
CA LYS A 20 18.29 13.80 -1.83
C LYS A 20 17.86 15.20 -2.27
N LYS A 21 18.75 16.20 -2.14
CA LYS A 21 18.50 17.57 -2.61
C LYS A 21 18.07 17.53 -4.09
N GLY A 22 16.94 18.18 -4.40
CA GLY A 22 16.37 18.20 -5.75
C GLY A 22 15.42 17.03 -6.07
N TRP A 23 15.34 15.99 -5.23
CA TRP A 23 14.33 14.96 -5.41
C TRP A 23 12.93 15.50 -5.12
N ARG A 24 11.96 15.08 -5.92
CA ARG A 24 10.54 15.38 -5.76
C ARG A 24 9.77 14.08 -5.85
N LYS A 25 8.72 13.97 -5.03
CA LYS A 25 7.76 12.89 -5.21
C LYS A 25 7.15 13.03 -6.61
N PRO A 26 6.90 11.92 -7.32
CA PRO A 26 6.14 11.98 -8.56
C PRO A 26 4.75 12.57 -8.34
N ASP A 27 4.20 13.15 -9.41
CA ASP A 27 2.82 13.60 -9.39
C ASP A 27 1.87 12.40 -9.20
N GLY A 28 0.76 12.62 -8.47
CA GLY A 28 -0.14 11.54 -8.08
C GLY A 28 0.40 10.56 -7.01
N ALA A 29 1.68 10.61 -6.62
CA ALA A 29 2.16 9.71 -5.57
C ALA A 29 1.66 10.12 -4.17
N VAL A 30 1.06 9.17 -3.44
CA VAL A 30 0.48 9.35 -2.10
C VAL A 30 1.49 8.93 -1.02
N LEU A 31 1.65 9.75 0.02
CA LEU A 31 2.51 9.44 1.16
C LEU A 31 1.79 8.50 2.12
N VAL A 32 2.36 7.33 2.36
CA VAL A 32 1.84 6.34 3.32
C VAL A 32 2.78 6.20 4.52
N THR A 33 3.52 7.25 4.85
CA THR A 33 4.45 7.22 5.99
C THR A 33 3.72 7.15 7.33
N ARG A 34 4.41 6.72 8.39
CA ARG A 34 3.85 6.63 9.76
C ARG A 34 2.99 7.84 10.20
N PRO A 35 3.40 9.11 10.00
CA PRO A 35 2.48 10.21 10.21
C PRO A 35 1.40 10.19 9.12
N GLY A 36 0.23 9.63 9.44
CA GLY A 36 -0.91 9.60 8.53
C GLY A 36 -1.83 8.41 8.77
N PRO A 37 -3.00 8.41 8.10
CA PRO A 37 -3.99 7.32 8.23
C PRO A 37 -3.52 5.98 7.64
N TRP A 38 -2.52 6.01 6.74
CA TRP A 38 -2.00 4.84 6.02
C TRP A 38 -0.68 4.29 6.59
N GLY A 39 -0.23 4.86 7.70
CA GLY A 39 1.04 4.48 8.32
C GLY A 39 0.94 3.13 9.04
N ASN A 40 2.04 2.38 9.07
CA ASN A 40 2.11 1.18 9.91
C ASN A 40 2.19 1.58 11.41
N PRO A 41 1.20 1.22 12.26
CA PRO A 41 1.25 1.47 13.69
C PRO A 41 2.26 0.56 14.41
N PHE A 42 2.61 -0.59 13.82
CA PHE A 42 3.57 -1.53 14.36
C PHE A 42 5.01 -1.15 14.00
N ASP A 43 5.91 -1.09 14.98
CA ASP A 43 7.30 -0.69 14.74
C ASP A 43 8.15 -1.86 14.22
N VAL A 44 8.64 -1.71 12.99
CA VAL A 44 9.53 -2.69 12.34
C VAL A 44 10.87 -2.86 13.06
N ARG A 45 11.32 -1.86 13.83
CA ARG A 45 12.58 -1.90 14.61
C ARG A 45 12.41 -2.67 15.91
N GLU A 46 11.20 -2.67 16.47
CA GLU A 46 10.92 -3.33 17.75
C GLU A 46 10.45 -4.77 17.54
N MET A 47 9.51 -5.00 16.62
CA MET A 47 8.93 -6.33 16.42
C MET A 47 9.66 -7.15 15.34
N GLY A 48 10.45 -6.49 14.48
CA GLY A 48 10.95 -7.06 13.25
C GLY A 48 10.00 -6.81 12.08
N ARG A 49 10.53 -6.89 10.85
CA ARG A 49 9.82 -6.47 9.64
C ARG A 49 8.62 -7.37 9.31
N GLU A 50 8.85 -8.66 9.16
CA GLU A 50 7.80 -9.64 8.82
C GLU A 50 6.61 -9.61 9.78
N PRO A 51 6.79 -9.67 11.11
CA PRO A 51 5.66 -9.59 12.04
C PRO A 51 4.98 -8.22 12.01
N ALA A 52 5.72 -7.10 11.89
CA ALA A 52 5.11 -5.78 11.78
C ALA A 52 4.27 -5.59 10.51
N ILE A 53 4.66 -6.18 9.38
CA ILE A 53 3.85 -6.16 8.15
C ILE A 53 2.66 -7.12 8.24
N THR A 54 2.85 -8.29 8.84
CA THR A 54 1.78 -9.27 9.06
C THR A 54 0.69 -8.70 9.95
N GLU A 55 1.08 -8.06 11.06
CA GLU A 55 0.13 -7.45 12.00
C GLU A 55 -0.55 -6.22 11.40
N HIS A 56 0.20 -5.40 10.64
CA HIS A 56 -0.39 -4.31 9.87
C HIS A 56 -1.47 -4.80 8.91
N ARG A 57 -1.19 -5.89 8.19
CA ARG A 57 -2.15 -6.50 7.26
C ARG A 57 -3.41 -6.93 8.00
N ARG A 58 -3.28 -7.60 9.15
CA ARG A 58 -4.41 -8.02 9.99
C ARG A 58 -5.25 -6.83 10.46
N TRP A 59 -4.59 -5.88 11.12
CA TRP A 59 -5.21 -4.64 11.62
C TRP A 59 -5.95 -3.85 10.53
N LEU A 60 -5.40 -3.83 9.31
CA LEU A 60 -6.05 -3.19 8.16
C LEU A 60 -7.37 -3.92 7.81
N PHE A 61 -7.36 -5.25 7.70
CA PHE A 61 -8.55 -6.02 7.35
C PHE A 61 -9.60 -6.11 8.47
N GLU A 62 -9.22 -5.87 9.73
CA GLU A 62 -10.15 -5.75 10.86
C GLU A 62 -10.98 -4.44 10.81
N GLN A 63 -10.61 -3.50 9.94
CA GLN A 63 -11.28 -2.19 9.80
C GLN A 63 -11.88 -2.06 8.39
N PRO A 64 -13.15 -2.47 8.18
CA PRO A 64 -13.77 -2.43 6.87
C PRO A 64 -13.81 -1.01 6.28
N ASP A 65 -14.13 0.01 7.09
CA ASP A 65 -14.14 1.41 6.65
C ASP A 65 -12.75 1.87 6.16
N LEU A 66 -11.68 1.42 6.81
CA LEU A 66 -10.31 1.76 6.40
C LEU A 66 -9.96 1.09 5.08
N VAL A 67 -10.36 -0.17 4.87
CA VAL A 67 -10.18 -0.90 3.61
C VAL A 67 -10.93 -0.23 2.47
N GLU A 68 -12.16 0.22 2.70
CA GLU A 68 -12.94 0.95 1.70
C GLU A 68 -12.25 2.26 1.32
N ARG A 69 -11.77 3.02 2.30
CA ARG A 69 -11.01 4.24 2.03
C ARG A 69 -9.68 3.98 1.33
N VAL A 70 -8.99 2.88 1.63
CA VAL A 70 -7.79 2.47 0.86
C VAL A 70 -8.14 2.24 -0.61
N ARG A 71 -9.27 1.60 -0.90
CA ARG A 71 -9.73 1.37 -2.28
C ARG A 71 -10.17 2.64 -2.98
N ASP A 72 -10.80 3.57 -2.27
CA ASP A 72 -11.27 4.83 -2.88
C ASP A 72 -10.13 5.83 -3.07
N GLU A 73 -9.31 6.03 -2.04
CA GLU A 73 -8.28 7.08 -2.00
C GLU A 73 -6.94 6.63 -2.61
N LEU A 74 -6.61 5.33 -2.59
CA LEU A 74 -5.30 4.83 -3.03
C LEU A 74 -5.34 4.02 -4.33
N ALA A 75 -6.51 3.68 -4.88
CA ALA A 75 -6.59 2.93 -6.13
C ALA A 75 -5.92 3.70 -7.27
N GLY A 76 -5.09 3.02 -8.06
CA GLY A 76 -4.34 3.63 -9.17
C GLY A 76 -3.24 4.62 -8.77
N HIS A 77 -2.97 4.84 -7.48
CA HIS A 77 -1.95 5.78 -7.02
C HIS A 77 -0.64 5.08 -6.64
N ASP A 78 0.49 5.69 -6.99
CA ASP A 78 1.80 5.27 -6.50
C ASP A 78 1.92 5.55 -4.99
N LEU A 79 2.40 4.60 -4.20
CA LEU A 79 2.52 4.76 -2.75
C LEU A 79 3.96 4.97 -2.31
N CYS A 80 4.18 6.03 -1.51
CA CYS A 80 5.49 6.45 -1.06
C CYS A 80 5.77 6.09 0.40
N CYS A 81 6.87 5.37 0.64
CA CYS A 81 7.33 5.00 1.99
C CYS A 81 8.87 5.14 2.12
N TRP A 82 9.39 5.13 3.35
CA TRP A 82 10.83 5.17 3.63
C TRP A 82 11.54 3.80 3.59
N CYS A 83 10.79 2.70 3.54
CA CYS A 83 11.35 1.35 3.51
C CYS A 83 12.20 1.09 2.26
N ASP A 84 13.17 0.19 2.37
CA ASP A 84 13.96 -0.28 1.24
C ASP A 84 13.10 -1.06 0.22
N PRO A 85 13.38 -0.93 -1.09
CA PRO A 85 12.57 -1.53 -2.15
C PRO A 85 12.76 -3.05 -2.26
N ASP A 86 13.80 -3.62 -1.63
CA ASP A 86 14.07 -5.06 -1.60
C ASP A 86 13.53 -5.73 -0.33
N GLN A 87 12.67 -5.05 0.41
CA GLN A 87 12.17 -5.48 1.71
C GLN A 87 10.65 -5.39 1.76
N LEU A 88 10.01 -6.18 2.63
CA LEU A 88 8.57 -6.07 2.88
C LEU A 88 8.21 -4.67 3.40
N CYS A 89 7.16 -4.07 2.86
CA CYS A 89 6.61 -2.81 3.32
C CYS A 89 5.09 -2.88 3.40
N HIS A 90 4.50 -2.06 4.26
CA HIS A 90 3.06 -1.93 4.37
C HIS A 90 2.44 -1.28 3.13
N ALA A 91 3.22 -0.48 2.39
CA ALA A 91 2.80 0.09 1.11
C ALA A 91 2.46 -0.99 0.07
N ASP A 92 3.13 -2.15 0.09
CA ASP A 92 2.82 -3.25 -0.83
C ASP A 92 1.43 -3.83 -0.51
N THR A 93 1.11 -4.00 0.78
CA THR A 93 -0.22 -4.43 1.22
C THR A 93 -1.30 -3.43 0.84
N LEU A 94 -1.04 -2.13 0.97
CA LEU A 94 -2.00 -1.08 0.57
C LEU A 94 -2.24 -1.07 -0.94
N ILE A 95 -1.18 -1.23 -1.76
CA ILE A 95 -1.31 -1.36 -3.22
C ILE A 95 -2.16 -2.59 -3.57
N GLU A 96 -1.89 -3.73 -2.95
CA GLU A 96 -2.67 -4.95 -3.17
C GLU A 96 -4.16 -4.72 -2.84
N VAL A 97 -4.45 -4.17 -1.66
CA VAL A 97 -5.82 -3.94 -1.19
C VAL A 97 -6.57 -2.92 -2.06
N ALA A 98 -5.88 -1.84 -2.45
CA ALA A 98 -6.46 -0.76 -3.24
C ALA A 98 -6.82 -1.19 -4.67
N ASN A 99 -6.06 -2.14 -5.24
CA ASN A 99 -6.25 -2.59 -6.64
C ASN A 99 -6.93 -3.96 -6.75
N SER A 100 -7.18 -4.63 -5.63
CA SER A 100 -7.98 -5.86 -5.60
C SER A 100 -9.45 -5.54 -5.79
N ARG A 101 -10.09 -6.16 -6.79
CA ARG A 101 -11.55 -6.05 -6.97
C ARG A 101 -12.25 -6.67 -5.75
N PRO A 102 -13.29 -6.03 -5.19
CA PRO A 102 -14.20 -6.73 -4.30
C PRO A 102 -14.86 -7.87 -5.11
N GLY A 103 -14.53 -9.12 -4.79
CA GLY A 103 -15.10 -10.31 -5.45
C GLY A 103 -14.14 -11.17 -6.29
N SER A 104 -12.82 -11.00 -6.22
CA SER A 104 -11.86 -11.94 -6.84
C SER A 104 -11.38 -13.08 -5.93
N LEU A 105 -11.95 -13.21 -4.73
CA LEU A 105 -11.93 -14.49 -4.02
C LEU A 105 -12.94 -15.41 -4.73
N PRO A 106 -12.60 -16.67 -5.08
CA PRO A 106 -13.62 -17.60 -5.53
C PRO A 106 -14.71 -17.65 -4.46
N GLU A 107 -15.95 -17.44 -4.89
CA GLU A 107 -17.15 -17.52 -4.07
C GLU A 107 -17.28 -18.94 -3.50
N GLU A 108 -16.57 -19.26 -2.41
CA GLU A 108 -16.82 -20.47 -1.65
C GLU A 108 -18.09 -20.28 -0.81
N ARG A 109 -19.20 -20.62 -1.46
CA ARG A 109 -20.43 -21.17 -0.89
C ARG A 109 -21.28 -20.22 -0.04
N ALA A 110 -22.37 -19.78 -0.67
CA ALA A 110 -23.65 -19.62 -0.02
C ALA A 110 -23.93 -20.80 0.95
N GLY A 111 -24.32 -20.47 2.17
CA GLY A 111 -24.64 -21.43 3.24
C GLY A 111 -25.60 -20.81 4.24
N GLU A 112 -26.82 -20.57 3.75
CA GLU A 112 -28.11 -20.83 4.41
C GLU A 112 -28.33 -20.33 5.85
N LYS A 113 -29.23 -19.36 5.97
CA LYS A 113 -29.96 -19.07 7.20
C LYS A 113 -30.90 -20.24 7.52
N ALA A 114 -30.94 -20.66 8.79
CA ALA A 114 -32.06 -21.38 9.40
C ALA A 114 -32.36 -20.73 10.75
#